data_AF-A0A2C9A6Y4-F1
#
_entry.id   AF-A0A2C9A6Y4-F1
#
_cell.length_a   1.000
_cell.length_b   1.000
_cell.length_c   1.000
_cell.angle_alpha   90.00
_cell.angle_beta   90.00
_cell.angle_gamma   90.00
#
_symmetry.space_group_name_H-M   'P 1'
#
loop_
_entity.id
_entity.type
_entity.pdbx_description
1 polymer ?
#
loop_
_entity_poly.entity_id
_entity_poly.type
_entity_poly.pdbx_seq_one_letter_code
_entity_poly.pdbx_strand_id
1 'polypeptide(L)'
;MFGLGKIIRKTALVLGAVAVAALARPYIVGVDVSWVLEDESLGAKYYDNGKQQDLFDILQNHGINFIRVRTFVNSCIGYAKESYSGANSNVCWCDLEHTIALAKRIKAHNMGFFLDFHMSDTWASIGHQNVPASWAGKSNAEMGKLAYNHVKTTMDALMKAGLRPDMVQVGNEINSRVAGVSLSKTADFANIINSGVRAVRETDPSIKIVMQHGQPRPEKGFADWYNKIHANIDYDAICGSTYGTTNNGQDWRDMFGLVVKNKKAVLSCEYTGERTALVNSVFYEFGDLGWGTFVWEPTRYSNKPMFDRDGQKYTANARLRELRDIAKKYNATLPDWVQNGKAVKKYNVKTTVAYGGSIAQSIEGSEIAEGSKVTFTAVPQEGWEFVAWTGDNTGNGKEYTVASLGKDVNLGATFKFVGKDSLKYEAENGVFNKTVLESTHEGFSGKGYANLDNEVGSSVTLSVVAADEGDKDVKIVFANGSTANRPVSVAVNGKVQVESVDFESTGAWESWDSSTVTLRLPAGASAITIASLTKDGGPNIDRIEFVDKNAVVPVNPGDSAVGDSGTTVLQRIPVRSNTLRNGGRNFLVNGRSAGALKNRASRIRVYTK
;
A
#
# COMPACT_ATOMS: atom_id res chain seq x y z
N MET A 1 -68.10 -40.99 -54.25
CA MET A 1 -67.32 -42.12 -54.80
C MET A 1 -65.94 -41.59 -55.20
N PHE A 2 -64.88 -42.17 -54.62
CA PHE A 2 -63.46 -42.23 -55.05
C PHE A 2 -62.74 -40.93 -55.50
N GLY A 3 -61.48 -40.63 -55.13
CA GLY A 3 -60.45 -41.44 -54.50
C GLY A 3 -59.18 -40.61 -54.20
N LEU A 4 -58.27 -41.26 -53.46
CA LEU A 4 -56.96 -40.79 -53.02
C LEU A 4 -55.99 -40.49 -54.18
N GLY A 5 -55.08 -39.54 -53.95
CA GLY A 5 -53.80 -39.43 -54.66
C GLY A 5 -52.75 -38.72 -53.79
N LYS A 6 -51.82 -39.49 -53.19
CA LYS A 6 -50.64 -38.98 -52.48
C LYS A 6 -49.68 -38.29 -53.45
N ILE A 7 -49.20 -37.09 -53.10
CA ILE A 7 -47.97 -36.52 -53.66
C ILE A 7 -47.03 -36.17 -52.50
N ILE A 8 -45.90 -36.89 -52.43
CA ILE A 8 -44.78 -36.61 -51.54
C ILE A 8 -44.00 -35.44 -52.16
N ARG A 9 -43.98 -34.27 -51.51
CA ARG A 9 -43.07 -33.17 -51.86
C ARG A 9 -41.80 -33.26 -51.01
N LYS A 10 -40.66 -33.46 -51.68
CA LYS A 10 -39.33 -33.23 -51.12
C LYS A 10 -39.15 -31.74 -50.88
N THR A 11 -39.02 -31.32 -49.62
CA THR A 11 -38.61 -29.96 -49.27
C THR A 11 -37.08 -29.92 -49.31
N ALA A 12 -36.50 -29.29 -50.32
CA ALA A 12 -35.10 -28.92 -50.33
C ALA A 12 -34.92 -27.71 -49.40
N LEU A 13 -34.20 -27.90 -48.30
CA LEU A 13 -33.82 -26.84 -47.37
C LEU A 13 -32.67 -26.04 -48.00
N VAL A 14 -32.96 -24.87 -48.54
CA VAL A 14 -31.93 -23.89 -48.92
C VAL A 14 -31.41 -23.28 -47.61
N LEU A 15 -30.25 -23.74 -47.13
CA LEU A 15 -29.49 -23.00 -46.12
C LEU A 15 -28.96 -21.71 -46.76
N GLY A 16 -29.66 -20.61 -46.56
CA GLY A 16 -29.09 -19.28 -46.75
C GLY A 16 -28.03 -19.04 -45.67
N ALA A 17 -26.79 -18.81 -46.09
CA ALA A 17 -25.72 -18.37 -45.22
C ALA A 17 -26.07 -17.00 -44.64
N VAL A 18 -26.46 -16.95 -43.37
CA VAL A 18 -26.49 -15.69 -42.61
C VAL A 18 -25.03 -15.33 -42.32
N ALA A 19 -24.49 -14.39 -43.09
CA ALA A 19 -23.28 -13.70 -42.68
C ALA A 19 -23.60 -12.96 -41.38
N VAL A 20 -23.14 -13.49 -40.25
CA VAL A 20 -23.11 -12.75 -39.00
C VAL A 20 -22.12 -11.61 -39.21
N ALA A 21 -22.62 -10.41 -39.50
CA ALA A 21 -21.81 -9.21 -39.40
C ALA A 21 -21.31 -9.14 -37.96
N ALA A 22 -20.00 -9.24 -37.76
CA ALA A 22 -19.39 -9.05 -36.45
C ALA A 22 -19.84 -7.67 -35.93
N LEU A 23 -20.61 -7.66 -34.84
CA LEU A 23 -21.03 -6.41 -34.23
C LEU A 23 -19.77 -5.66 -33.78
N ALA A 24 -19.71 -4.38 -34.13
CA ALA A 24 -18.68 -3.46 -33.63
C ALA A 24 -18.62 -3.57 -32.10
N ARG A 25 -17.43 -3.80 -31.56
CA ARG A 25 -17.22 -3.82 -30.11
C ARG A 25 -15.88 -3.18 -29.76
N PRO A 26 -15.75 -2.60 -28.55
CA PRO A 26 -14.44 -2.27 -28.02
C PRO A 26 -13.47 -3.43 -28.12
N TYR A 27 -12.36 -3.22 -28.81
CA TYR A 27 -11.31 -4.22 -28.97
C TYR A 27 -9.98 -3.53 -29.19
N ILE A 28 -9.01 -3.85 -28.34
CA ILE A 28 -7.68 -3.27 -28.37
C ILE A 28 -6.85 -4.00 -29.42
N VAL A 29 -6.37 -3.22 -30.38
CA VAL A 29 -5.31 -3.61 -31.31
C VAL A 29 -4.13 -2.71 -30.98
N GLY A 30 -3.27 -3.21 -30.10
CA GLY A 30 -2.21 -2.43 -29.48
C GLY A 30 -0.82 -2.85 -29.91
N VAL A 31 0.14 -1.98 -29.62
CA VAL A 31 1.57 -2.26 -29.75
C VAL A 31 2.35 -1.66 -28.58
N ASP A 32 3.48 -2.26 -28.24
CA ASP A 32 4.49 -1.68 -27.34
C ASP A 32 5.58 -1.01 -28.18
N VAL A 33 5.79 0.30 -28.00
CA VAL A 33 6.77 1.09 -28.77
C VAL A 33 7.74 1.83 -27.85
N SER A 34 7.99 1.28 -26.66
CA SER A 34 8.79 1.93 -25.64
C SER A 34 10.18 2.35 -26.13
N TRP A 35 10.68 1.69 -27.17
CA TRP A 35 11.99 1.97 -27.75
C TRP A 35 12.02 2.98 -28.89
N VAL A 36 10.88 3.49 -29.35
CA VAL A 36 10.83 4.36 -30.54
C VAL A 36 11.73 5.60 -30.39
N LEU A 37 11.81 6.20 -29.20
CA LEU A 37 12.66 7.38 -28.97
C LEU A 37 14.16 7.03 -29.06
N GLU A 38 14.52 5.82 -28.63
CA GLU A 38 15.88 5.31 -28.77
C GLU A 38 16.21 5.08 -30.26
N ASP A 39 15.33 4.40 -30.99
CA ASP A 39 15.48 4.15 -32.44
C ASP A 39 15.60 5.49 -33.21
N GLU A 40 14.75 6.47 -32.91
CA GLU A 40 14.77 7.80 -33.52
C GLU A 40 16.06 8.57 -33.20
N SER A 41 16.62 8.42 -31.99
CA SER A 41 17.91 9.02 -31.62
C SER A 41 19.08 8.48 -32.45
N LEU A 42 18.95 7.26 -32.96
CA LEU A 42 19.90 6.61 -33.88
C LEU A 42 19.62 6.92 -35.36
N GLY A 43 18.66 7.82 -35.64
CA GLY A 43 18.31 8.28 -36.98
C GLY A 43 17.25 7.43 -37.67
N ALA A 44 16.51 6.57 -36.95
CA ALA A 44 15.43 5.78 -37.54
C ALA A 44 14.41 6.69 -38.25
N LYS A 45 14.01 6.29 -39.46
CA LYS A 45 12.97 6.93 -40.27
C LYS A 45 11.97 5.88 -40.71
N TYR A 46 10.70 6.14 -40.46
CA TYR A 46 9.61 5.20 -40.73
C TYR A 46 8.92 5.52 -42.06
N TYR A 47 8.56 4.45 -42.79
CA TYR A 47 7.95 4.54 -44.10
C TYR A 47 6.74 3.62 -44.21
N ASP A 48 5.69 4.10 -44.85
CA ASP A 48 4.56 3.27 -45.29
C ASP A 48 4.19 3.65 -46.72
N ASN A 49 3.91 2.64 -47.56
CA ASN A 49 3.64 2.80 -48.99
C ASN A 49 4.64 3.73 -49.71
N GLY A 50 5.93 3.62 -49.35
CA GLY A 50 7.02 4.39 -49.93
C GLY A 50 7.16 5.84 -49.42
N LYS A 51 6.28 6.31 -48.53
CA LYS A 51 6.33 7.67 -47.95
C LYS A 51 6.87 7.65 -46.54
N GLN A 52 7.81 8.56 -46.24
CA GLN A 52 8.26 8.79 -44.87
C GLN A 52 7.13 9.42 -44.05
N GLN A 53 6.87 8.91 -42.86
CA GLN A 53 5.82 9.38 -41.95
C GLN A 53 6.29 9.24 -40.49
N ASP A 54 5.56 9.86 -39.56
CA ASP A 54 5.70 9.57 -38.14
C ASP A 54 5.27 8.12 -37.84
N LEU A 55 5.92 7.44 -36.89
CA LEU A 55 5.53 6.07 -36.53
C LEU A 55 4.08 5.99 -36.05
N PHE A 56 3.61 6.95 -35.25
CA PHE A 56 2.26 6.91 -34.68
C PHE A 56 1.20 7.17 -35.75
N ASP A 57 1.49 8.00 -36.76
CA ASP A 57 0.63 8.15 -37.93
C ASP A 57 0.49 6.82 -38.69
N ILE A 58 1.61 6.12 -38.92
CA ILE A 58 1.58 4.80 -39.57
C ILE A 58 0.76 3.84 -38.72
N LEU A 59 1.01 3.74 -37.41
CA LEU A 59 0.27 2.83 -36.54
C LEU A 59 -1.24 3.15 -36.55
N GLN A 60 -1.62 4.42 -36.41
CA GLN A 60 -3.04 4.83 -36.45
C GLN A 60 -3.71 4.46 -37.77
N ASN A 61 -3.04 4.72 -38.90
CA ASN A 61 -3.52 4.39 -40.25
C ASN A 61 -3.67 2.88 -40.48
N HIS A 62 -2.94 2.07 -39.71
CA HIS A 62 -3.06 0.62 -39.70
C HIS A 62 -4.02 0.10 -38.61
N GLY A 63 -4.84 0.96 -38.01
CA GLY A 63 -5.91 0.57 -37.08
C GLY A 63 -5.42 0.21 -35.68
N ILE A 64 -4.17 0.53 -35.34
CA ILE A 64 -3.69 0.45 -33.97
C ILE A 64 -4.37 1.57 -33.18
N ASN A 65 -4.98 1.21 -32.05
CA ASN A 65 -5.74 2.13 -31.21
C ASN A 65 -5.16 2.31 -29.79
N PHE A 66 -4.14 1.55 -29.42
CA PHE A 66 -3.59 1.56 -28.06
C PHE A 66 -2.08 1.39 -28.08
N ILE A 67 -1.40 2.10 -27.19
CA ILE A 67 0.05 2.07 -27.08
C ILE A 67 0.44 1.68 -25.66
N ARG A 68 1.28 0.65 -25.55
CA ARG A 68 1.94 0.25 -24.32
C ARG A 68 3.32 0.91 -24.22
N VAL A 69 3.65 1.42 -23.04
CA VAL A 69 4.94 2.04 -22.72
C VAL A 69 5.43 1.52 -21.39
N ARG A 70 6.69 1.12 -21.33
CA ARG A 70 7.36 0.70 -20.10
C ARG A 70 8.03 1.86 -19.39
N THR A 71 8.13 1.77 -18.07
CA THR A 71 8.99 2.62 -17.25
C THR A 71 9.76 1.77 -16.21
N PHE A 72 11.02 2.11 -15.98
CA PHE A 72 11.89 1.46 -14.98
C PHE A 72 11.97 2.26 -13.68
N VAL A 73 12.39 1.61 -12.59
CA VAL A 73 12.66 2.28 -11.29
C VAL A 73 13.81 3.28 -11.43
N ASN A 74 14.94 2.84 -11.99
CA ASN A 74 16.04 3.70 -12.38
C ASN A 74 16.74 3.13 -13.62
N SER A 75 16.38 3.64 -14.79
CA SER A 75 16.96 3.19 -16.06
C SER A 75 18.46 3.52 -16.19
N CYS A 76 18.98 4.55 -15.50
CA CYS A 76 20.36 5.04 -15.63
C CYS A 76 21.43 4.09 -15.06
N ILE A 77 21.05 3.06 -14.32
CA ILE A 77 21.98 2.12 -13.67
C ILE A 77 21.83 0.69 -14.19
N GLY A 78 20.86 0.46 -15.07
CA GLY A 78 20.60 -0.82 -15.71
C GLY A 78 20.86 -0.78 -17.21
N TYR A 79 20.02 -1.48 -17.96
CA TYR A 79 20.18 -1.73 -19.39
C TYR A 79 20.24 -0.47 -20.27
N ALA A 80 19.77 0.70 -19.81
CA ALA A 80 19.99 1.94 -20.58
C ALA A 80 21.49 2.28 -20.73
N LYS A 81 22.35 1.86 -19.78
CA LYS A 81 23.81 1.93 -19.91
C LYS A 81 24.40 0.86 -20.84
N GLU A 82 23.72 -0.26 -21.00
CA GLU A 82 24.12 -1.38 -21.86
C GLU A 82 23.30 -1.40 -23.17
N SER A 83 22.87 -0.21 -23.66
CA SER A 83 22.00 -0.03 -24.83
C SER A 83 22.23 -1.09 -25.91
N TYR A 84 21.23 -1.96 -26.08
CA TYR A 84 21.25 -3.05 -27.07
C TYR A 84 21.15 -2.55 -28.51
N SER A 85 20.74 -1.29 -28.68
CA SER A 85 20.60 -0.63 -29.98
C SER A 85 21.88 0.07 -30.45
N GLY A 86 22.85 0.28 -29.55
CA GLY A 86 24.01 1.14 -29.78
C GLY A 86 23.74 2.63 -29.56
N ALA A 87 22.58 2.99 -28.99
CA ALA A 87 22.26 4.36 -28.60
C ALA A 87 23.14 4.84 -27.43
N ASN A 88 23.16 6.16 -27.23
CA ASN A 88 23.96 6.79 -26.18
C ASN A 88 23.63 6.20 -24.80
N SER A 89 24.60 5.48 -24.22
CA SER A 89 24.50 4.82 -22.92
C SER A 89 24.40 5.79 -21.74
N ASN A 90 24.60 7.09 -21.97
CA ASN A 90 24.39 8.14 -20.97
C ASN A 90 22.93 8.63 -20.90
N VAL A 91 22.05 8.16 -21.79
CA VAL A 91 20.62 8.49 -21.77
C VAL A 91 19.85 7.42 -21.01
N CYS A 92 19.01 7.86 -20.08
CA CYS A 92 18.22 7.00 -19.21
C CYS A 92 16.92 6.55 -19.89
N TRP A 93 17.02 5.81 -20.99
CA TRP A 93 15.86 5.33 -21.77
C TRP A 93 14.80 4.63 -20.90
N CYS A 94 13.52 4.87 -21.18
CA CYS A 94 12.39 4.39 -20.40
C CYS A 94 12.34 4.92 -18.95
N ASP A 95 12.83 6.14 -18.72
CA ASP A 95 12.55 6.91 -17.50
C ASP A 95 11.22 7.68 -17.58
N LEU A 96 10.94 8.49 -16.56
CA LEU A 96 9.75 9.33 -16.51
C LEU A 96 9.71 10.39 -17.63
N GLU A 97 10.85 10.96 -18.02
CA GLU A 97 10.90 12.00 -19.07
C GLU A 97 10.50 11.41 -20.43
N HIS A 98 11.07 10.26 -20.78
CA HIS A 98 10.73 9.53 -22.00
C HIS A 98 9.29 9.01 -21.96
N THR A 99 8.83 8.55 -20.79
CA THR A 99 7.42 8.16 -20.59
C THR A 99 6.48 9.33 -20.86
N ILE A 100 6.79 10.54 -20.36
CA ILE A 100 6.02 11.76 -20.62
C ILE A 100 6.05 12.12 -22.11
N ALA A 101 7.21 12.01 -22.77
CA ALA A 101 7.34 12.30 -24.19
C ALA A 101 6.48 11.37 -25.06
N LEU A 102 6.49 10.06 -24.76
CA LEU A 102 5.62 9.08 -25.43
C LEU A 102 4.15 9.32 -25.12
N ALA A 103 3.79 9.57 -23.86
CA ALA A 103 2.42 9.86 -23.47
C ALA A 103 1.85 11.07 -24.23
N LYS A 104 2.65 12.14 -24.45
CA LYS A 104 2.25 13.28 -25.28
C LYS A 104 1.92 12.86 -26.71
N ARG A 105 2.76 12.03 -27.36
CA ARG A 105 2.49 11.51 -28.70
C ARG A 105 1.22 10.65 -28.70
N ILE A 106 1.09 9.72 -27.77
CA ILE A 106 -0.10 8.86 -27.64
C ILE A 106 -1.39 9.68 -27.58
N LYS A 107 -1.44 10.70 -26.71
CA LYS A 107 -2.62 11.55 -26.55
C LYS A 107 -2.86 12.45 -27.76
N ALA A 108 -1.81 12.95 -28.42
CA ALA A 108 -1.94 13.73 -29.66
C ALA A 108 -2.56 12.90 -30.81
N HIS A 109 -2.33 11.58 -30.83
CA HIS A 109 -2.93 10.65 -31.80
C HIS A 109 -4.24 10.01 -31.29
N ASN A 110 -4.84 10.52 -30.21
CA ASN A 110 -6.10 10.02 -29.65
C ASN A 110 -6.10 8.49 -29.42
N MET A 111 -4.95 7.91 -29.09
CA MET A 111 -4.80 6.49 -28.78
C MET A 111 -4.91 6.25 -27.27
N GLY A 112 -5.31 5.03 -26.89
CA GLY A 112 -5.28 4.61 -25.49
C GLY A 112 -3.84 4.46 -24.98
N PHE A 113 -3.62 4.77 -23.72
CA PHE A 113 -2.31 4.73 -23.08
C PHE A 113 -2.24 3.63 -22.00
N PHE A 114 -1.39 2.63 -22.23
CA PHE A 114 -1.11 1.55 -21.28
C PHE A 114 0.31 1.71 -20.71
N LEU A 115 0.42 2.10 -19.45
CA LEU A 115 1.70 2.25 -18.77
C LEU A 115 2.08 0.97 -18.01
N ASP A 116 3.27 0.45 -18.24
CA ASP A 116 3.81 -0.74 -17.58
C ASP A 116 4.99 -0.38 -16.66
N PHE A 117 4.79 -0.57 -15.36
CA PHE A 117 5.83 -0.41 -14.35
C PHE A 117 6.63 -1.69 -14.22
N HIS A 118 7.83 -1.68 -14.78
CA HIS A 118 8.82 -2.68 -14.46
C HIS A 118 9.38 -2.37 -13.07
N MET A 119 9.09 -3.22 -12.09
CA MET A 119 9.59 -3.12 -10.70
C MET A 119 11.07 -3.53 -10.60
N SER A 120 11.89 -2.96 -11.46
CA SER A 120 13.32 -3.20 -11.62
C SER A 120 13.98 -1.98 -12.28
N ASP A 121 15.29 -1.85 -12.16
CA ASP A 121 16.07 -0.79 -12.82
C ASP A 121 16.22 -1.02 -14.34
N THR A 122 15.77 -2.17 -14.82
CA THR A 122 15.97 -2.64 -16.19
C THR A 122 14.84 -3.59 -16.60
N TRP A 123 14.91 -4.12 -17.83
CA TRP A 123 13.94 -5.05 -18.38
C TRP A 123 13.69 -6.24 -17.45
N ALA A 124 12.44 -6.36 -17.01
CA ALA A 124 11.99 -7.40 -16.10
C ALA A 124 11.24 -8.47 -16.90
N SER A 125 11.43 -9.75 -16.55
CA SER A 125 10.83 -10.90 -17.23
C SER A 125 10.77 -12.11 -16.31
N ILE A 126 10.24 -13.24 -16.77
CA ILE A 126 10.18 -14.51 -16.01
C ILE A 126 11.53 -14.87 -15.34
N GLY A 127 12.64 -14.63 -16.03
CA GLY A 127 14.00 -14.95 -15.57
C GLY A 127 14.78 -13.75 -15.03
N HIS A 128 14.25 -12.53 -15.13
CA HIS A 128 14.93 -11.30 -14.74
C HIS A 128 14.01 -10.48 -13.83
N GLN A 129 14.15 -10.64 -12.53
CA GLN A 129 13.34 -9.95 -11.52
C GLN A 129 14.26 -9.37 -10.43
N ASN A 130 15.31 -8.66 -10.84
CA ASN A 130 16.31 -8.13 -9.91
C ASN A 130 15.69 -7.05 -9.02
N VAL A 131 16.13 -7.05 -7.75
CA VAL A 131 15.83 -5.95 -6.82
C VAL A 131 16.47 -4.67 -7.39
N PRO A 132 15.72 -3.56 -7.52
CA PRO A 132 16.33 -2.26 -7.82
C PRO A 132 17.47 -1.95 -6.86
N ALA A 133 18.57 -1.37 -7.33
CA ALA A 133 19.75 -1.09 -6.51
C ALA A 133 19.42 -0.17 -5.33
N SER A 134 18.53 0.81 -5.54
CA SER A 134 18.06 1.72 -4.49
C SER A 134 17.21 1.02 -3.42
N TRP A 135 16.74 -0.21 -3.68
CA TRP A 135 15.91 -1.00 -2.77
C TRP A 135 16.72 -2.13 -2.11
N ALA A 136 18.01 -2.29 -2.45
CA ALA A 136 18.86 -3.34 -1.91
C ALA A 136 18.98 -3.25 -0.38
N GLY A 137 18.86 -4.39 0.30
CA GLY A 137 18.96 -4.49 1.76
C GLY A 137 17.75 -3.97 2.54
N LYS A 138 16.71 -3.47 1.86
CA LYS A 138 15.49 -2.97 2.50
C LYS A 138 14.57 -4.11 2.97
N SER A 139 13.87 -3.88 4.07
CA SER A 139 12.80 -4.77 4.53
C SER A 139 11.63 -4.79 3.55
N ASN A 140 10.78 -5.83 3.61
CA ASN A 140 9.61 -5.89 2.72
C ASN A 140 8.65 -4.70 2.92
N ALA A 141 8.50 -4.20 4.14
CA ALA A 141 7.70 -3.01 4.43
C ALA A 141 8.28 -1.75 3.76
N GLU A 142 9.60 -1.53 3.85
CA GLU A 142 10.28 -0.43 3.15
C GLU A 142 10.20 -0.57 1.63
N MET A 143 10.36 -1.78 1.09
CA MET A 143 10.20 -2.05 -0.34
C MET A 143 8.78 -1.75 -0.82
N GLY A 144 7.75 -2.05 -0.02
CA GLY A 144 6.37 -1.65 -0.31
C GLY A 144 6.22 -0.13 -0.43
N LYS A 145 6.80 0.63 0.51
CA LYS A 145 6.83 2.10 0.45
C LYS A 145 7.54 2.61 -0.81
N LEU A 146 8.66 2.00 -1.18
CA LEU A 146 9.43 2.37 -2.38
C LEU A 146 8.65 2.06 -3.67
N ALA A 147 7.97 0.92 -3.75
CA ALA A 147 7.10 0.57 -4.88
C ALA A 147 5.91 1.53 -5.01
N TYR A 148 5.25 1.86 -3.89
CA TYR A 148 4.21 2.89 -3.86
C TYR A 148 4.74 4.23 -4.38
N ASN A 149 5.88 4.71 -3.85
CA ASN A 149 6.45 6.02 -4.21
C ASN A 149 6.85 6.09 -5.68
N HIS A 150 7.43 5.02 -6.23
CA HIS A 150 7.81 4.96 -7.63
C HIS A 150 6.58 5.12 -8.54
N VAL A 151 5.52 4.34 -8.30
CA VAL A 151 4.28 4.44 -9.07
C VAL A 151 3.62 5.80 -8.86
N LYS A 152 3.50 6.25 -7.60
CA LYS A 152 2.82 7.50 -7.24
C LYS A 152 3.48 8.72 -7.89
N THR A 153 4.81 8.80 -7.84
CA THR A 153 5.56 9.92 -8.45
C THR A 153 5.34 10.00 -9.95
N THR A 154 5.43 8.87 -10.65
CA THR A 154 5.19 8.81 -12.10
C THR A 154 3.75 9.17 -12.45
N MET A 155 2.79 8.60 -11.73
CA MET A 155 1.36 8.87 -11.95
C MET A 155 1.04 10.34 -11.70
N ASP A 156 1.49 10.95 -10.61
CA ASP A 156 1.25 12.36 -10.29
C ASP A 156 1.87 13.30 -11.34
N ALA A 157 3.07 12.99 -11.83
CA ALA A 157 3.71 13.76 -12.90
C ALA A 157 2.90 13.70 -14.21
N LEU A 158 2.41 12.52 -14.59
CA LEU A 158 1.55 12.34 -15.76
C LEU A 158 0.21 13.07 -15.60
N MET A 159 -0.44 12.92 -14.45
CA MET A 159 -1.73 13.60 -14.17
C MET A 159 -1.57 15.12 -14.20
N LYS A 160 -0.51 15.66 -13.59
CA LYS A 160 -0.18 17.09 -13.63
C LYS A 160 0.04 17.61 -15.06
N ALA A 161 0.58 16.78 -15.94
CA ALA A 161 0.79 17.11 -17.34
C ALA A 161 -0.46 16.89 -18.23
N GLY A 162 -1.58 16.41 -17.68
CA GLY A 162 -2.78 16.05 -18.46
C GLY A 162 -2.63 14.77 -19.29
N LEU A 163 -1.68 13.90 -18.93
CA LEU A 163 -1.26 12.70 -19.67
C LEU A 163 -1.71 11.40 -18.98
N ARG A 164 -2.92 11.42 -18.43
CA ARG A 164 -3.53 10.30 -17.70
C ARG A 164 -3.40 8.96 -18.46
N PRO A 165 -2.82 7.92 -17.86
CA PRO A 165 -2.90 6.54 -18.37
C PRO A 165 -4.32 5.97 -18.32
N ASP A 166 -4.66 5.12 -19.27
CA ASP A 166 -5.96 4.44 -19.33
C ASP A 166 -5.89 3.03 -18.72
N MET A 167 -4.72 2.42 -18.85
CA MET A 167 -4.36 1.15 -18.23
C MET A 167 -3.00 1.31 -17.53
N VAL A 168 -2.85 0.63 -16.39
CA VAL A 168 -1.58 0.52 -15.68
C VAL A 168 -1.30 -0.95 -15.36
N GLN A 169 -0.08 -1.37 -15.60
CA GLN A 169 0.44 -2.66 -15.16
C GLN A 169 1.48 -2.44 -14.08
N VAL A 170 1.39 -3.21 -13.00
CA VAL A 170 2.29 -3.11 -11.85
C VAL A 170 3.11 -4.39 -11.80
N GLY A 171 4.30 -4.36 -12.38
CA GLY A 171 5.19 -5.50 -12.56
C GLY A 171 5.02 -6.21 -13.91
N ASN A 172 6.12 -6.37 -14.65
CA ASN A 172 6.19 -7.14 -15.89
C ASN A 172 6.51 -8.63 -15.61
N GLU A 173 5.75 -9.53 -16.23
CA GLU A 173 5.89 -11.00 -16.16
C GLU A 173 6.19 -11.56 -14.75
N ILE A 174 5.28 -11.29 -13.81
CA ILE A 174 5.43 -11.58 -12.38
C ILE A 174 5.16 -13.06 -12.02
N ASN A 175 5.67 -13.99 -12.82
CA ASN A 175 5.38 -15.43 -12.70
C ASN A 175 5.84 -16.02 -11.37
N SER A 176 7.03 -15.61 -10.92
CA SER A 176 7.66 -16.20 -9.73
C SER A 176 8.20 -15.15 -8.76
N ARG A 177 8.51 -13.94 -9.25
CA ARG A 177 9.09 -12.85 -8.45
C ARG A 177 8.61 -11.50 -8.96
N VAL A 178 8.73 -10.49 -8.09
CA VAL A 178 8.67 -9.06 -8.43
C VAL A 178 9.68 -8.32 -7.57
N ALA A 179 10.53 -7.47 -8.16
CA ALA A 179 11.60 -6.77 -7.45
C ALA A 179 12.43 -7.68 -6.51
N GLY A 180 12.72 -8.91 -6.96
CA GLY A 180 13.43 -9.95 -6.19
C GLY A 180 12.60 -10.73 -5.18
N VAL A 181 11.42 -10.23 -4.78
CA VAL A 181 10.54 -10.89 -3.80
C VAL A 181 9.82 -12.09 -4.44
N SER A 182 9.92 -13.26 -3.81
CA SER A 182 9.35 -14.51 -4.32
C SER A 182 7.85 -14.63 -4.07
N LEU A 183 7.10 -15.07 -5.09
CA LEU A 183 5.68 -15.42 -4.99
C LEU A 183 5.41 -16.54 -3.98
N SER A 184 6.43 -17.36 -3.63
CA SER A 184 6.31 -18.34 -2.54
C SER A 184 6.09 -17.67 -1.17
N LYS A 185 6.53 -16.43 -1.00
CA LYS A 185 6.18 -15.56 0.14
C LYS A 185 5.01 -14.67 -0.28
N THR A 186 3.82 -15.26 -0.43
CA THR A 186 2.69 -14.61 -1.11
C THR A 186 2.29 -13.27 -0.47
N ALA A 187 2.34 -13.14 0.85
CA ALA A 187 2.07 -11.87 1.54
C ALA A 187 3.10 -10.78 1.18
N ASP A 188 4.40 -11.10 1.27
CA ASP A 188 5.49 -10.18 0.93
C ASP A 188 5.44 -9.76 -0.55
N PHE A 189 5.15 -10.70 -1.45
CA PHE A 189 4.99 -10.45 -2.88
C PHE A 189 3.79 -9.53 -3.14
N ALA A 190 2.64 -9.86 -2.54
CA ALA A 190 1.42 -9.08 -2.68
C ALA A 190 1.61 -7.67 -2.09
N ASN A 191 2.40 -7.50 -1.02
CA ASN A 191 2.70 -6.17 -0.47
C ASN A 191 3.35 -5.25 -1.50
N ILE A 192 4.32 -5.74 -2.29
CA ILE A 192 4.99 -4.92 -3.33
C ILE A 192 3.99 -4.51 -4.43
N ILE A 193 3.24 -5.47 -4.96
CA ILE A 193 2.27 -5.21 -6.03
C ILE A 193 1.13 -4.32 -5.53
N ASN A 194 0.52 -4.66 -4.39
CA ASN A 194 -0.60 -3.91 -3.83
C ASN A 194 -0.20 -2.50 -3.40
N SER A 195 1.07 -2.27 -3.04
CA SER A 195 1.57 -0.90 -2.80
C SER A 195 1.56 -0.06 -4.08
N GLY A 196 1.99 -0.62 -5.22
CA GLY A 196 1.88 0.05 -6.52
C GLY A 196 0.43 0.21 -6.99
N VAL A 197 -0.40 -0.84 -6.85
CA VAL A 197 -1.84 -0.80 -7.15
C VAL A 197 -2.55 0.26 -6.33
N ARG A 198 -2.26 0.33 -5.03
CA ARG A 198 -2.78 1.37 -4.15
C ARG A 198 -2.46 2.74 -4.74
N ALA A 199 -1.19 3.04 -5.05
CA ALA A 199 -0.79 4.32 -5.66
C ALA A 199 -1.58 4.67 -6.94
N VAL A 200 -1.90 3.69 -7.79
CA VAL A 200 -2.77 3.90 -8.96
C VAL A 200 -4.19 4.25 -8.52
N ARG A 201 -4.79 3.47 -7.61
CA ARG A 201 -6.16 3.68 -7.13
C ARG A 201 -6.35 5.02 -6.43
N GLU A 202 -5.40 5.47 -5.61
CA GLU A 202 -5.50 6.80 -4.96
C GLU A 202 -5.36 7.94 -5.97
N THR A 203 -4.64 7.71 -7.07
CA THR A 203 -4.50 8.70 -8.14
C THR A 203 -5.75 8.78 -9.00
N ASP A 204 -6.24 7.63 -9.45
CA ASP A 204 -7.51 7.48 -10.16
C ASP A 204 -8.00 6.02 -10.14
N PRO A 205 -9.12 5.72 -9.47
CA PRO A 205 -9.66 4.38 -9.37
C PRO A 205 -10.23 3.86 -10.70
N SER A 206 -10.52 4.73 -11.66
CA SER A 206 -11.10 4.35 -12.96
C SER A 206 -10.08 3.80 -13.95
N ILE A 207 -8.77 4.00 -13.70
CA ILE A 207 -7.68 3.40 -14.47
C ILE A 207 -7.73 1.88 -14.34
N LYS A 208 -7.59 1.16 -15.45
CA LYS A 208 -7.62 -0.31 -15.43
C LYS A 208 -6.28 -0.89 -15.01
N ILE A 209 -6.29 -1.74 -14.00
CA ILE A 209 -5.10 -2.39 -13.48
C ILE A 209 -4.95 -3.78 -14.08
N VAL A 210 -3.77 -4.08 -14.62
CA VAL A 210 -3.46 -5.34 -15.33
C VAL A 210 -2.34 -6.10 -14.61
N MET A 211 -2.49 -7.41 -14.49
CA MET A 211 -1.46 -8.32 -13.98
C MET A 211 -1.02 -9.30 -15.07
N GLN A 212 0.28 -9.53 -15.24
CA GLN A 212 0.82 -10.34 -16.33
C GLN A 212 1.40 -11.67 -15.87
N HIS A 213 1.08 -12.74 -16.61
CA HIS A 213 1.83 -13.98 -16.61
C HIS A 213 2.59 -14.16 -17.92
N GLY A 214 3.92 -14.29 -17.87
CA GLY A 214 4.76 -14.31 -19.07
C GLY A 214 4.64 -15.55 -19.96
N GLN A 215 3.98 -16.63 -19.51
CA GLN A 215 3.80 -17.86 -20.29
C GLN A 215 2.49 -18.57 -19.91
N PRO A 216 1.31 -18.05 -20.28
CA PRO A 216 0.01 -18.52 -19.77
C PRO A 216 -0.38 -19.89 -20.33
N ARG A 217 0.21 -20.95 -19.77
CA ARG A 217 0.02 -22.34 -20.20
C ARG A 217 -0.10 -23.29 -19.00
N PRO A 218 -0.81 -24.44 -19.14
CA PRO A 218 -0.98 -25.40 -18.04
C PRO A 218 0.35 -25.88 -17.46
N GLU A 219 1.29 -26.29 -18.30
CA GLU A 219 2.59 -26.83 -17.87
C GLU A 219 3.55 -25.77 -17.29
N LYS A 220 3.15 -24.49 -17.36
CA LYS A 220 3.87 -23.36 -16.80
C LYS A 220 3.26 -22.85 -15.49
N GLY A 221 2.30 -23.57 -14.93
CA GLY A 221 1.72 -23.27 -13.62
C GLY A 221 0.80 -22.05 -13.60
N PHE A 222 0.21 -21.68 -14.74
CA PHE A 222 -0.65 -20.49 -14.82
C PHE A 222 -1.84 -20.56 -13.84
N ALA A 223 -2.49 -21.73 -13.70
CA ALA A 223 -3.64 -21.89 -12.81
C ALA A 223 -3.27 -21.60 -11.34
N ASP A 224 -2.16 -22.15 -10.86
CA ASP A 224 -1.67 -21.93 -9.50
C ASP A 224 -1.24 -20.48 -9.28
N TRP A 225 -0.57 -19.89 -10.26
CA TRP A 225 -0.24 -18.48 -10.24
C TRP A 225 -1.51 -17.63 -10.17
N TYR A 226 -2.47 -17.87 -11.05
CA TYR A 226 -3.72 -17.11 -11.12
C TYR A 226 -4.51 -17.18 -9.82
N ASN A 227 -4.60 -18.36 -9.19
CA ASN A 227 -5.27 -18.51 -7.90
C ASN A 227 -4.63 -17.63 -6.81
N LYS A 228 -3.29 -17.51 -6.79
CA LYS A 228 -2.59 -16.62 -5.84
C LYS A 228 -2.84 -15.15 -6.14
N ILE A 229 -2.77 -14.75 -7.40
CA ILE A 229 -3.03 -13.35 -7.81
C ILE A 229 -4.49 -12.98 -7.51
N HIS A 230 -5.45 -13.82 -7.90
CA HIS A 230 -6.87 -13.60 -7.68
C HIS A 230 -7.24 -13.47 -6.20
N ALA A 231 -6.61 -14.24 -5.32
CA ALA A 231 -6.89 -14.20 -3.89
C ALA A 231 -6.23 -13.02 -3.16
N ASN A 232 -5.14 -12.45 -3.69
CA ASN A 232 -4.29 -11.54 -2.91
C ASN A 232 -4.06 -10.16 -3.53
N ILE A 233 -4.42 -9.93 -4.80
CA ILE A 233 -4.10 -8.70 -5.53
C ILE A 233 -5.35 -8.09 -6.14
N ASP A 234 -5.51 -6.77 -6.00
CA ASP A 234 -6.57 -6.01 -6.70
C ASP A 234 -6.15 -5.73 -8.15
N TYR A 235 -7.02 -6.11 -9.10
CA TYR A 235 -6.82 -5.91 -10.53
C TYR A 235 -8.14 -5.95 -11.31
N ASP A 236 -8.11 -5.42 -12.52
CA ASP A 236 -9.25 -5.41 -13.46
C ASP A 236 -9.11 -6.49 -14.55
N ALA A 237 -7.89 -6.77 -15.01
CA ALA A 237 -7.62 -7.77 -16.04
C ALA A 237 -6.35 -8.59 -15.78
N ILE A 238 -6.32 -9.81 -16.33
CA ILE A 238 -5.10 -10.62 -16.46
C ILE A 238 -4.64 -10.56 -17.91
N CYS A 239 -3.35 -10.33 -18.11
CA CYS A 239 -2.74 -10.52 -19.41
C CYS A 239 -1.67 -11.61 -19.39
N GLY A 240 -1.25 -12.03 -20.58
CA GLY A 240 -0.05 -12.85 -20.67
C GLY A 240 0.76 -12.60 -21.91
N SER A 241 2.01 -13.08 -21.87
CA SER A 241 2.88 -13.08 -23.04
C SER A 241 2.61 -14.35 -23.86
N THR A 242 2.00 -14.17 -25.03
CA THR A 242 1.48 -15.25 -25.88
C THR A 242 2.43 -15.58 -27.03
N TYR A 243 3.73 -15.65 -26.73
CA TYR A 243 4.77 -15.97 -27.72
C TYR A 243 4.73 -17.41 -28.26
N GLY A 244 4.18 -18.35 -27.49
CA GLY A 244 4.15 -19.77 -27.86
C GLY A 244 2.93 -20.51 -27.32
N THR A 245 2.44 -21.45 -28.11
CA THR A 245 1.30 -22.32 -27.80
C THR A 245 1.66 -23.78 -28.10
N THR A 246 1.14 -24.71 -27.31
CA THR A 246 1.31 -26.16 -27.52
C THR A 246 0.14 -26.79 -28.28
N ASN A 247 -0.97 -26.07 -28.44
CA ASN A 247 -2.20 -26.62 -29.03
C ASN A 247 -3.02 -25.58 -29.78
N ASN A 248 -2.38 -24.85 -30.71
CA ASN A 248 -3.05 -23.88 -31.60
C ASN A 248 -3.99 -22.90 -30.85
N GLY A 249 -3.50 -22.39 -29.72
CA GLY A 249 -4.20 -21.43 -28.86
C GLY A 249 -5.23 -22.04 -27.90
N GLN A 250 -5.47 -23.36 -27.91
CA GLN A 250 -6.38 -23.99 -26.95
C GLN A 250 -5.87 -23.88 -25.50
N ASP A 251 -4.56 -23.98 -25.29
CA ASP A 251 -3.93 -23.73 -23.98
C ASP A 251 -4.25 -22.32 -23.46
N TRP A 252 -4.18 -21.30 -24.33
CA TRP A 252 -4.60 -19.94 -23.95
C TRP A 252 -6.10 -19.86 -23.67
N ARG A 253 -6.95 -20.48 -24.50
CA ARG A 253 -8.41 -20.53 -24.25
C ARG A 253 -8.73 -21.13 -22.88
N ASP A 254 -8.05 -22.22 -22.53
CA ASP A 254 -8.26 -22.91 -21.27
C ASP A 254 -7.78 -22.05 -20.09
N MET A 255 -6.57 -21.48 -20.17
CA MET A 255 -5.97 -20.68 -19.09
C MET A 255 -6.70 -19.36 -18.87
N PHE A 256 -6.93 -18.57 -19.92
CA PHE A 256 -7.68 -17.32 -19.81
C PHE A 256 -9.17 -17.58 -19.54
N GLY A 257 -9.70 -18.74 -19.94
CA GLY A 257 -11.04 -19.19 -19.55
C GLY A 257 -11.22 -19.32 -18.03
N LEU A 258 -10.18 -19.64 -17.26
CA LEU A 258 -10.21 -19.61 -15.80
C LEU A 258 -10.47 -18.19 -15.26
N VAL A 259 -9.86 -17.19 -15.90
CA VAL A 259 -10.00 -15.78 -15.51
C VAL A 259 -11.39 -15.25 -15.84
N VAL A 260 -11.88 -15.56 -17.04
CA VAL A 260 -13.21 -15.14 -17.53
C VAL A 260 -14.34 -15.74 -16.68
N LYS A 261 -14.17 -16.95 -16.13
CA LYS A 261 -15.14 -17.55 -15.18
C LYS A 261 -15.34 -16.68 -13.94
N ASN A 262 -14.30 -15.98 -13.48
CA ASN A 262 -14.36 -15.02 -12.38
C ASN A 262 -14.76 -13.60 -12.82
N LYS A 263 -15.32 -13.45 -14.04
CA LYS A 263 -15.79 -12.17 -14.60
C LYS A 263 -14.70 -11.10 -14.70
N LYS A 264 -13.44 -11.53 -14.83
CA LYS A 264 -12.29 -10.65 -15.05
C LYS A 264 -11.91 -10.65 -16.53
N ALA A 265 -11.43 -9.49 -17.00
CA ALA A 265 -11.04 -9.34 -18.40
C ALA A 265 -9.67 -9.99 -18.68
N VAL A 266 -9.44 -10.29 -19.95
CA VAL A 266 -8.24 -10.95 -20.45
C VAL A 266 -7.72 -10.28 -21.73
N LEU A 267 -6.40 -10.27 -21.89
CA LEU A 267 -5.73 -9.74 -23.07
C LEU A 267 -4.35 -10.38 -23.27
N SER A 268 -3.77 -10.24 -24.46
CA SER A 268 -2.34 -10.48 -24.66
C SER A 268 -1.59 -9.18 -24.42
N CYS A 269 -0.70 -9.13 -23.43
CA CYS A 269 0.18 -7.96 -23.23
C CYS A 269 1.37 -7.98 -24.19
N GLU A 270 1.78 -9.17 -24.64
CA GLU A 270 2.95 -9.31 -25.50
C GLU A 270 2.80 -10.52 -26.42
N TYR A 271 3.02 -10.31 -27.72
CA TYR A 271 3.25 -11.37 -28.71
C TYR A 271 4.09 -10.79 -29.85
N THR A 272 4.62 -11.64 -30.74
CA THR A 272 5.41 -11.17 -31.90
C THR A 272 4.52 -10.94 -33.12
N GLY A 273 5.10 -10.49 -34.24
CA GLY A 273 4.40 -10.49 -35.53
C GLY A 273 4.07 -11.88 -36.09
N GLU A 274 4.35 -12.97 -35.37
CA GLU A 274 3.91 -14.32 -35.74
C GLU A 274 2.56 -14.66 -35.11
N ARG A 275 1.77 -15.46 -35.84
CA ARG A 275 0.47 -15.97 -35.34
C ARG A 275 -0.52 -14.85 -34.96
N THR A 276 -0.37 -13.65 -35.55
CA THR A 276 -1.21 -12.47 -35.30
C THR A 276 -2.69 -12.78 -35.39
N ALA A 277 -3.13 -13.45 -36.47
CA ALA A 277 -4.52 -13.89 -36.63
C ALA A 277 -4.99 -14.84 -35.51
N LEU A 278 -4.15 -15.79 -35.08
CA LEU A 278 -4.51 -16.76 -34.04
C LEU A 278 -4.64 -16.09 -32.66
N VAL A 279 -3.67 -15.28 -32.26
CA VAL A 279 -3.70 -14.59 -30.97
C VAL A 279 -4.95 -13.71 -30.91
N ASN A 280 -5.18 -12.90 -31.95
CA ASN A 280 -6.35 -12.02 -32.00
C ASN A 280 -7.67 -12.78 -32.08
N SER A 281 -7.75 -13.96 -32.72
CA SER A 281 -8.98 -14.76 -32.69
C SER A 281 -9.29 -15.26 -31.29
N VAL A 282 -8.28 -15.78 -30.56
CA VAL A 282 -8.44 -16.29 -29.20
C VAL A 282 -8.99 -15.21 -28.27
N PHE A 283 -8.40 -14.01 -28.27
CA PHE A 283 -8.89 -12.94 -27.40
C PHE A 283 -10.21 -12.35 -27.89
N TYR A 284 -10.49 -12.40 -29.20
CA TYR A 284 -11.79 -11.96 -29.70
C TYR A 284 -12.94 -12.92 -29.30
N GLU A 285 -12.68 -14.22 -29.14
CA GLU A 285 -13.68 -15.22 -28.75
C GLU A 285 -14.22 -15.02 -27.32
N PHE A 286 -13.49 -14.32 -26.44
CA PHE A 286 -13.92 -14.03 -25.07
C PHE A 286 -14.96 -12.89 -24.96
N GLY A 287 -15.43 -12.32 -26.08
CA GLY A 287 -16.44 -11.26 -26.08
C GLY A 287 -15.99 -10.04 -25.27
N ASP A 288 -16.89 -9.42 -24.52
CA ASP A 288 -16.63 -8.18 -23.76
C ASP A 288 -15.51 -8.29 -22.72
N LEU A 289 -15.17 -9.52 -22.29
CA LEU A 289 -14.06 -9.78 -21.38
C LEU A 289 -12.74 -10.02 -22.11
N GLY A 290 -12.74 -10.24 -23.43
CA GLY A 290 -11.54 -10.25 -24.26
C GLY A 290 -11.20 -8.85 -24.75
N TRP A 291 -10.36 -8.15 -24.01
CA TRP A 291 -10.06 -6.73 -24.25
C TRP A 291 -9.18 -6.49 -25.46
N GLY A 292 -8.32 -7.43 -25.85
CA GLY A 292 -7.53 -7.32 -27.07
C GLY A 292 -6.10 -7.81 -26.94
N THR A 293 -5.20 -7.25 -27.75
CA THR A 293 -3.82 -7.73 -27.85
C THR A 293 -2.81 -6.60 -28.04
N PHE A 294 -1.57 -6.83 -27.64
CA PHE A 294 -0.45 -5.91 -27.81
C PHE A 294 0.74 -6.63 -28.45
N VAL A 295 1.14 -6.19 -29.65
CA VAL A 295 2.37 -6.67 -30.29
C VAL A 295 3.55 -6.03 -29.58
N TRP A 296 4.50 -6.86 -29.17
CA TRP A 296 5.72 -6.40 -28.57
C TRP A 296 6.70 -5.86 -29.62
N GLU A 297 7.04 -4.58 -29.49
CA GLU A 297 8.17 -3.93 -30.18
C GLU A 297 8.16 -4.15 -31.71
N PRO A 298 7.12 -3.65 -32.40
CA PRO A 298 6.85 -3.98 -33.81
C PRO A 298 7.94 -3.49 -34.76
N THR A 299 8.76 -2.51 -34.36
CA THR A 299 9.85 -1.94 -35.18
C THR A 299 11.08 -2.83 -35.21
N ARG A 300 11.33 -3.66 -34.19
CA ARG A 300 12.65 -4.29 -34.00
C ARG A 300 12.68 -5.69 -33.39
N TYR A 301 11.61 -6.16 -32.74
CA TYR A 301 11.69 -7.43 -32.01
C TYR A 301 11.55 -8.67 -32.91
N SER A 302 12.43 -9.66 -32.67
CA SER A 302 12.55 -10.96 -33.36
C SER A 302 13.01 -10.89 -34.82
N ASN A 303 13.19 -12.06 -35.46
CA ASN A 303 13.38 -12.19 -36.91
C ASN A 303 12.09 -11.91 -37.73
N LYS A 304 11.02 -11.41 -37.10
CA LYS A 304 9.70 -11.18 -37.70
C LYS A 304 9.10 -9.81 -37.31
N PRO A 305 9.85 -8.70 -37.46
CA PRO A 305 9.31 -7.37 -37.17
C PRO A 305 8.16 -7.03 -38.13
N MET A 306 7.35 -6.04 -37.76
CA MET A 306 6.31 -5.46 -38.60
C MET A 306 6.84 -4.35 -39.53
N PHE A 307 8.11 -3.99 -39.36
CA PHE A 307 8.86 -3.09 -40.22
C PHE A 307 10.12 -3.78 -40.75
N ASP A 308 10.31 -3.76 -42.06
CA ASP A 308 11.54 -4.21 -42.69
C ASP A 308 12.61 -3.12 -42.52
N ARG A 309 13.78 -3.51 -42.01
CA ARG A 309 14.88 -2.60 -41.70
C ARG A 309 15.97 -2.65 -42.77
N ASP A 310 16.29 -1.49 -43.31
CA ASP A 310 17.44 -1.25 -44.21
C ASP A 310 18.25 -0.06 -43.65
N GLY A 311 19.27 -0.37 -42.84
CA GLY A 311 20.00 0.64 -42.06
C GLY A 311 19.09 1.39 -41.08
N GLN A 312 18.92 2.69 -41.33
CA GLN A 312 18.04 3.60 -40.57
C GLN A 312 16.61 3.67 -41.15
N LYS A 313 16.33 3.00 -42.27
CA LYS A 313 15.03 3.01 -42.92
C LYS A 313 14.18 1.84 -42.43
N TYR A 314 13.02 2.13 -41.82
CA TYR A 314 12.07 1.15 -41.32
C TYR A 314 10.79 1.21 -42.15
N THR A 315 10.48 0.16 -42.91
CA THR A 315 9.35 0.15 -43.86
C THR A 315 8.27 -0.81 -43.42
N ALA A 316 7.03 -0.33 -43.25
CA ALA A 316 5.89 -1.15 -42.88
C ALA A 316 5.69 -2.35 -43.84
N ASN A 317 5.61 -3.55 -43.29
CA ASN A 317 5.56 -4.79 -44.08
C ASN A 317 4.18 -5.48 -44.00
N ALA A 318 4.09 -6.69 -44.52
CA ALA A 318 2.83 -7.44 -44.61
C ALA A 318 2.23 -7.77 -43.23
N ARG A 319 3.05 -7.88 -42.17
CA ARG A 319 2.57 -8.20 -40.82
C ARG A 319 1.82 -7.04 -40.18
N LEU A 320 2.27 -5.80 -40.43
CA LEU A 320 1.50 -4.62 -40.00
C LEU A 320 0.15 -4.56 -40.71
N ARG A 321 0.13 -4.89 -42.01
CA ARG A 321 -1.11 -4.95 -42.79
C ARG A 321 -2.07 -6.05 -42.32
N GLU A 322 -1.55 -7.19 -41.87
CA GLU A 322 -2.37 -8.24 -41.24
C GLU A 322 -3.07 -7.71 -39.99
N LEU A 323 -2.35 -6.95 -39.15
CA LEU A 323 -2.92 -6.34 -37.94
C LEU A 323 -4.02 -5.31 -38.29
N ARG A 324 -3.82 -4.50 -39.34
CA ARG A 324 -4.84 -3.62 -39.90
C ARG A 324 -6.08 -4.37 -40.37
N ASP A 325 -5.88 -5.48 -41.06
CA ASP A 325 -7.00 -6.27 -41.59
C ASP A 325 -7.79 -6.92 -40.45
N ILE A 326 -7.13 -7.28 -39.35
CA ILE A 326 -7.78 -7.71 -38.09
C ILE A 326 -8.57 -6.57 -37.46
N ALA A 327 -7.99 -5.38 -37.31
CA ALA A 327 -8.67 -4.22 -36.77
C ALA A 327 -9.95 -3.89 -37.55
N LYS A 328 -9.88 -3.95 -38.89
CA LYS A 328 -11.05 -3.80 -39.78
C LYS A 328 -12.05 -4.93 -39.62
N LYS A 329 -11.60 -6.19 -39.60
CA LYS A 329 -12.46 -7.38 -39.43
C LYS A 329 -13.30 -7.29 -38.15
N TYR A 330 -12.74 -6.78 -37.07
CA TYR A 330 -13.41 -6.65 -35.78
C TYR A 330 -14.09 -5.29 -35.56
N ASN A 331 -13.97 -4.37 -36.51
CA ASN A 331 -14.36 -2.97 -36.37
C ASN A 331 -13.89 -2.40 -35.02
N ALA A 332 -12.60 -2.58 -34.75
CA ALA A 332 -11.97 -2.32 -33.46
C ALA A 332 -12.10 -0.84 -33.08
N THR A 333 -12.72 -0.60 -31.93
CA THR A 333 -12.90 0.74 -31.35
C THR A 333 -12.22 0.82 -30.00
N LEU A 334 -11.91 2.05 -29.58
CA LEU A 334 -11.43 2.29 -28.22
C LEU A 334 -12.50 1.89 -27.19
N PRO A 335 -12.11 1.30 -26.06
CA PRO A 335 -13.03 1.11 -24.95
C PRO A 335 -13.56 2.41 -24.37
N ASP A 336 -14.84 2.42 -23.96
CA ASP A 336 -15.54 3.61 -23.45
C ASP A 336 -14.94 4.18 -22.14
N TRP A 337 -14.13 3.39 -21.44
CA TRP A 337 -13.43 3.81 -20.22
C TRP A 337 -12.09 4.53 -20.49
N VAL A 338 -11.67 4.63 -21.76
CA VAL A 338 -10.47 5.41 -22.15
C VAL A 338 -10.77 6.90 -22.04
N GLN A 339 -9.87 7.64 -21.40
CA GLN A 339 -10.01 9.09 -21.18
C GLN A 339 -8.77 9.83 -21.67
N ASN A 340 -8.91 10.55 -22.78
CA ASN A 340 -7.84 11.36 -23.34
C ASN A 340 -7.85 12.77 -22.74
N GLY A 341 -7.18 12.93 -21.60
CA GLY A 341 -6.80 14.25 -21.06
C GLY A 341 -7.69 14.84 -19.96
N LYS A 342 -8.52 14.04 -19.27
CA LYS A 342 -9.32 14.52 -18.14
C LYS A 342 -8.57 14.37 -16.82
N ALA A 343 -8.46 15.47 -16.07
CA ALA A 343 -8.05 15.43 -14.67
C ALA A 343 -9.16 14.81 -13.82
N VAL A 344 -8.77 14.08 -12.77
CA VAL A 344 -9.70 13.35 -11.90
C VAL A 344 -10.04 14.21 -10.71
N LYS A 345 -11.33 14.38 -10.45
CA LYS A 345 -11.82 15.10 -9.27
C LYS A 345 -11.43 14.34 -8.01
N LYS A 346 -11.10 15.05 -6.92
CA LYS A 346 -10.79 14.48 -5.61
C LYS A 346 -11.74 15.01 -4.54
N TYR A 347 -11.89 14.25 -3.46
CA TYR A 347 -12.68 14.59 -2.28
C TYR A 347 -11.83 14.48 -1.01
N ASN A 348 -12.09 15.36 -0.04
CA ASN A 348 -11.38 15.38 1.22
C ASN A 348 -11.84 14.23 2.12
N VAL A 349 -10.88 13.59 2.80
CA VAL A 349 -11.14 12.57 3.81
C VAL A 349 -10.51 13.01 5.13
N LYS A 350 -11.35 13.21 6.13
CA LYS A 350 -10.97 13.58 7.49
C LYS A 350 -11.40 12.49 8.46
N THR A 351 -10.43 11.88 9.13
CA THR A 351 -10.67 10.90 10.18
C THR A 351 -10.45 11.52 11.57
N THR A 352 -11.19 11.07 12.59
CA THR A 352 -11.02 11.58 13.97
C THR A 352 -11.23 10.47 15.00
N VAL A 353 -10.26 10.28 15.89
CA VAL A 353 -10.39 9.35 17.02
C VAL A 353 -10.05 10.09 18.30
N ALA A 354 -10.91 9.97 19.31
CA ALA A 354 -10.67 10.59 20.60
C ALA A 354 -9.64 9.79 21.42
N TYR A 355 -9.91 8.50 21.66
CA TYR A 355 -9.10 7.60 22.49
C TYR A 355 -9.25 6.15 22.04
N GLY A 356 -8.29 5.30 22.42
CA GLY A 356 -8.47 3.85 22.51
C GLY A 356 -8.37 3.06 21.20
N GLY A 357 -7.93 3.71 20.12
CA GLY A 357 -7.83 3.07 18.81
C GLY A 357 -7.38 4.01 17.71
N SER A 358 -7.46 3.54 16.48
CA SER A 358 -7.19 4.29 15.26
C SER A 358 -8.17 3.92 14.14
N ILE A 359 -8.14 4.68 13.05
CA ILE A 359 -8.88 4.36 11.82
C ILE A 359 -7.86 4.07 10.72
N ALA A 360 -7.78 2.81 10.29
CA ALA A 360 -7.03 2.43 9.11
C ALA A 360 -7.87 2.69 7.85
N GLN A 361 -7.22 3.05 6.75
CA GLN A 361 -7.86 3.31 5.46
C GLN A 361 -7.28 2.35 4.41
N SER A 362 -8.12 1.82 3.51
CA SER A 362 -7.65 0.99 2.40
C SER A 362 -6.89 1.79 1.32
N ILE A 363 -7.14 3.09 1.25
CA ILE A 363 -6.45 4.09 0.43
C ILE A 363 -6.05 5.21 1.39
N GLU A 364 -4.74 5.44 1.54
CA GLU A 364 -4.25 6.42 2.51
C GLU A 364 -4.26 7.83 1.93
N GLY A 365 -4.33 8.83 2.80
CA GLY A 365 -4.28 10.24 2.41
C GLY A 365 -5.52 11.05 2.82
N SER A 366 -5.38 12.37 2.70
CA SER A 366 -6.45 13.34 3.03
C SER A 366 -7.28 13.76 1.82
N GLU A 367 -6.87 13.40 0.61
CA GLU A 367 -7.58 13.66 -0.64
C GLU A 367 -7.60 12.40 -1.50
N ILE A 368 -8.78 11.86 -1.77
CA ILE A 368 -8.95 10.61 -2.53
C ILE A 368 -9.73 10.89 -3.81
N ALA A 369 -9.32 10.25 -4.89
CA ALA A 369 -9.97 10.38 -6.20
C ALA A 369 -11.45 9.93 -6.18
N GLU A 370 -12.28 10.66 -6.92
CA GLU A 370 -13.69 10.34 -7.17
C GLU A 370 -13.84 8.93 -7.74
N GLY A 371 -14.89 8.23 -7.29
CA GLY A 371 -15.17 6.85 -7.68
C GLY A 371 -14.40 5.81 -6.86
N SER A 372 -13.48 6.21 -5.98
CA SER A 372 -12.65 5.24 -5.25
C SER A 372 -13.48 4.43 -4.29
N LYS A 373 -13.20 3.12 -4.21
CA LYS A 373 -13.71 2.26 -3.13
C LYS A 373 -12.77 2.39 -1.93
N VAL A 374 -13.26 2.98 -0.85
CA VAL A 374 -12.49 3.20 0.37
C VAL A 374 -13.14 2.45 1.53
N THR A 375 -12.40 1.56 2.18
CA THR A 375 -12.79 0.93 3.44
C THR A 375 -12.04 1.58 4.58
N PHE A 376 -12.78 1.99 5.60
CA PHE A 376 -12.29 2.47 6.87
C PHE A 376 -12.46 1.34 7.90
N THR A 377 -11.38 0.99 8.61
CA THR A 377 -11.39 -0.07 9.61
C THR A 377 -11.05 0.51 10.97
N ALA A 378 -11.93 0.33 11.94
CA ALA A 378 -11.66 0.70 13.33
C ALA A 378 -10.70 -0.31 13.94
N VAL A 379 -9.57 0.17 14.45
CA VAL A 379 -8.51 -0.66 15.05
C VAL A 379 -8.43 -0.31 16.54
N PRO A 380 -9.06 -1.10 17.43
CA PRO A 380 -8.94 -0.88 18.87
C PRO A 380 -7.52 -1.15 19.36
N GLN A 381 -7.06 -0.36 20.32
CA GLN A 381 -5.87 -0.66 21.12
C GLN A 381 -6.15 -1.82 22.09
N GLU A 382 -5.08 -2.41 22.65
CA GLU A 382 -5.21 -3.45 23.66
C GLU A 382 -6.04 -2.97 24.88
N GLY A 383 -7.01 -3.78 25.31
CA GLY A 383 -7.93 -3.41 26.38
C GLY A 383 -9.09 -2.49 25.96
N TRP A 384 -9.17 -2.10 24.69
CA TRP A 384 -10.27 -1.30 24.14
C TRP A 384 -11.13 -2.10 23.16
N GLU A 385 -12.41 -1.77 23.12
CA GLU A 385 -13.36 -2.26 22.12
C GLU A 385 -13.85 -1.11 21.25
N PHE A 386 -14.04 -1.37 19.96
CA PHE A 386 -14.73 -0.43 19.08
C PHE A 386 -16.22 -0.40 19.45
N VAL A 387 -16.77 0.81 19.60
CA VAL A 387 -18.18 1.01 19.97
C VAL A 387 -19.00 1.34 18.73
N ALA A 388 -18.66 2.44 18.06
CA ALA A 388 -19.40 2.95 16.91
C ALA A 388 -18.60 3.97 16.12
N TRP A 389 -18.98 4.14 14.86
CA TRP A 389 -18.56 5.25 14.02
C TRP A 389 -19.32 6.54 14.42
N THR A 390 -18.75 7.68 14.07
CA THR A 390 -19.38 9.01 14.18
C THR A 390 -19.14 9.81 12.90
N GLY A 391 -19.90 10.89 12.69
CA GLY A 391 -19.82 11.68 11.46
C GLY A 391 -20.65 11.08 10.33
N ASP A 392 -20.05 10.88 9.15
CA ASP A 392 -20.73 10.37 7.96
C ASP A 392 -21.23 8.92 8.07
N ASN A 393 -20.78 8.16 9.07
CA ASN A 393 -21.34 6.86 9.45
C ASN A 393 -21.54 6.77 10.96
N THR A 394 -22.58 6.08 11.40
CA THR A 394 -22.92 5.90 12.83
C THR A 394 -23.11 4.44 13.22
N GLY A 395 -22.80 3.50 12.32
CA GLY A 395 -22.89 2.07 12.58
C GLY A 395 -21.84 1.55 13.58
N ASN A 396 -22.01 0.32 14.02
CA ASN A 396 -21.13 -0.38 14.96
C ASN A 396 -20.34 -1.55 14.33
N GLY A 397 -20.44 -1.73 13.02
CA GLY A 397 -19.57 -2.65 12.29
C GLY A 397 -18.13 -2.14 12.32
N LYS A 398 -17.15 -3.01 12.56
CA LYS A 398 -15.72 -2.62 12.62
C LYS A 398 -15.17 -2.02 11.31
N GLU A 399 -15.91 -2.16 10.22
CA GLU A 399 -15.58 -1.61 8.92
C GLU A 399 -16.71 -0.74 8.39
N TYR A 400 -16.34 0.33 7.69
CA TYR A 400 -17.24 1.18 6.92
C TYR A 400 -16.67 1.34 5.51
N THR A 401 -17.40 0.92 4.49
CA THR A 401 -16.95 1.01 3.09
C THR A 401 -17.79 2.03 2.33
N VAL A 402 -17.11 3.01 1.75
CA VAL A 402 -17.65 3.85 0.68
C VAL A 402 -17.35 3.15 -0.64
N ALA A 403 -18.37 2.57 -1.28
CA ALA A 403 -18.18 1.76 -2.49
C ALA A 403 -17.68 2.57 -3.69
N SER A 404 -18.06 3.86 -3.75
CA SER A 404 -17.65 4.81 -4.78
C SER A 404 -17.71 6.22 -4.20
N LEU A 405 -16.55 6.83 -3.98
CA LEU A 405 -16.45 8.16 -3.37
C LEU A 405 -17.03 9.26 -4.28
N GLY A 406 -17.98 10.05 -3.78
CA GLY A 406 -18.65 11.11 -4.54
C GLY A 406 -18.85 12.42 -3.77
N LYS A 407 -18.31 12.50 -2.54
CA LYS A 407 -18.34 13.67 -1.66
C LYS A 407 -17.21 13.57 -0.64
N ASP A 408 -16.92 14.67 0.03
CA ASP A 408 -16.03 14.69 1.19
C ASP A 408 -16.54 13.75 2.29
N VAL A 409 -15.60 13.14 3.04
CA VAL A 409 -15.87 12.20 4.14
C VAL A 409 -15.30 12.76 5.43
N ASN A 410 -16.14 12.89 6.45
CA ASN A 410 -15.79 13.21 7.82
C ASN A 410 -16.22 12.04 8.72
N LEU A 411 -15.27 11.20 9.11
CA LEU A 411 -15.54 9.97 9.84
C LEU A 411 -14.78 9.94 11.16
N GLY A 412 -15.49 9.71 12.26
CA GLY A 412 -14.86 9.45 13.54
C GLY A 412 -15.12 8.05 14.05
N ALA A 413 -14.30 7.57 14.99
CA ALA A 413 -14.50 6.28 15.66
C ALA A 413 -14.44 6.46 17.17
N THR A 414 -15.37 5.82 17.87
CA THR A 414 -15.42 5.78 19.33
C THR A 414 -15.02 4.40 19.82
N PHE A 415 -14.12 4.37 20.80
CA PHE A 415 -13.69 3.17 21.47
C PHE A 415 -14.01 3.28 22.96
N LYS A 416 -14.24 2.14 23.60
CA LYS A 416 -14.50 2.03 25.02
C LYS A 416 -13.49 1.08 25.64
N PHE A 417 -12.98 1.46 26.80
CA PHE A 417 -12.12 0.59 27.56
C PHE A 417 -12.92 -0.56 28.19
N VAL A 418 -12.46 -1.78 28.01
CA VAL A 418 -13.02 -3.03 28.57
C VAL A 418 -12.02 -3.79 29.43
N GLY A 419 -10.78 -3.31 29.53
CA GLY A 419 -9.79 -3.83 30.47
C GLY A 419 -10.10 -3.49 31.93
N LYS A 420 -9.29 -4.01 32.84
CA LYS A 420 -9.15 -3.45 34.20
C LYS A 420 -8.20 -2.27 34.14
N ASP A 421 -8.25 -1.36 35.12
CA ASP A 421 -7.27 -0.27 35.27
C ASP A 421 -5.87 -0.78 34.94
N SER A 422 -5.29 -0.24 33.88
CA SER A 422 -3.93 -0.58 33.52
C SER A 422 -2.98 0.34 34.26
N LEU A 423 -2.03 -0.25 34.97
CA LEU A 423 -0.90 0.49 35.53
C LEU A 423 0.19 0.72 34.48
N LYS A 424 0.05 0.17 33.27
CA LYS A 424 1.08 0.17 32.24
C LYS A 424 0.48 0.37 30.84
N TYR A 425 1.04 1.30 30.07
CA TYR A 425 0.60 1.63 28.72
C TYR A 425 1.82 1.68 27.81
N GLU A 426 1.90 0.69 26.91
CA GLU A 426 3.03 0.55 25.98
C GLU A 426 2.97 1.61 24.87
N ALA A 427 4.11 2.18 24.50
CA ALA A 427 4.19 3.28 23.54
C ALA A 427 3.86 2.85 22.11
N GLU A 428 4.09 1.58 21.75
CA GLU A 428 3.73 1.03 20.43
C GLU A 428 2.23 1.05 20.13
N ASN A 429 1.40 1.20 21.16
CA ASN A 429 -0.04 1.34 21.01
C ASN A 429 -0.47 2.79 20.80
N GLY A 430 0.45 3.76 20.91
CA GLY A 430 0.15 5.18 20.82
C GLY A 430 -0.18 5.68 19.41
N VAL A 431 -0.77 6.87 19.35
CA VAL A 431 -0.92 7.63 18.11
C VAL A 431 0.36 8.43 17.90
N PHE A 432 1.01 8.18 16.75
CA PHE A 432 2.27 8.82 16.38
C PHE A 432 2.05 10.07 15.53
N ASN A 433 2.82 11.11 15.82
CA ASN A 433 2.97 12.27 14.96
C ASN A 433 4.47 12.51 14.75
N LYS A 434 4.97 12.28 13.53
CA LYS A 434 6.41 12.34 13.20
C LYS A 434 7.24 11.48 14.16
N THR A 435 6.83 10.22 14.27
CA THR A 435 7.38 9.23 15.20
C THR A 435 7.26 7.87 14.52
N VAL A 436 8.26 7.02 14.68
CA VAL A 436 8.33 5.69 14.08
C VAL A 436 8.26 4.63 15.18
N LEU A 437 7.49 3.57 14.96
CA LEU A 437 7.57 2.36 15.80
C LEU A 437 8.79 1.55 15.40
N GLU A 438 9.69 1.30 16.35
CA GLU A 438 10.88 0.51 16.13
C GLU A 438 11.03 -0.62 17.16
N SER A 439 11.87 -1.59 16.83
CA SER A 439 12.19 -2.75 17.68
C SER A 439 13.65 -3.18 17.51
N THR A 440 14.52 -2.25 17.12
CA THR A 440 15.92 -2.49 16.72
C THR A 440 16.88 -2.53 17.90
N HIS A 441 16.60 -1.79 18.97
CA HIS A 441 17.38 -1.74 20.21
C HIS A 441 16.70 -2.65 21.23
N GLU A 442 17.42 -3.59 21.85
CA GLU A 442 16.83 -4.52 22.81
C GLU A 442 16.48 -3.86 24.15
N GLY A 443 15.75 -4.56 25.02
CA GLY A 443 15.47 -4.12 26.40
C GLY A 443 14.15 -3.35 26.61
N PHE A 444 13.46 -2.96 25.55
CA PHE A 444 12.08 -2.44 25.64
C PHE A 444 11.10 -3.54 26.05
N SER A 445 9.89 -3.14 26.42
CA SER A 445 8.80 -4.05 26.72
C SER A 445 7.74 -4.09 25.63
N GLY A 446 6.90 -5.12 25.63
CA GLY A 446 5.91 -5.27 24.57
C GLY A 446 6.55 -5.64 23.23
N LYS A 447 6.16 -4.96 22.15
CA LYS A 447 6.57 -5.28 20.76
C LYS A 447 7.53 -4.28 20.14
N GLY A 448 7.72 -3.12 20.75
CA GLY A 448 8.60 -2.07 20.26
C GLY A 448 8.56 -0.84 21.15
N TYR A 449 9.05 0.28 20.62
CA TYR A 449 9.06 1.57 21.29
C TYR A 449 8.83 2.69 20.27
N ALA A 450 8.44 3.86 20.75
CA ALA A 450 8.28 5.06 19.94
C ALA A 450 9.63 5.78 19.78
N ASN A 451 10.15 5.80 18.55
CA ASN A 451 11.31 6.62 18.15
C ASN A 451 10.78 7.96 17.60
N LEU A 452 10.95 9.04 18.36
CA LEU A 452 10.49 10.38 18.00
C LEU A 452 11.45 10.99 16.97
N ASP A 453 10.93 11.45 15.82
CA ASP A 453 11.78 12.04 14.78
C ASP A 453 12.60 13.22 15.32
N ASN A 454 13.77 13.47 14.71
CA ASN A 454 14.62 14.62 15.01
C ASN A 454 13.98 15.92 14.50
N GLU A 455 12.91 16.36 15.14
CA GLU A 455 12.18 17.59 14.88
C GLU A 455 11.42 18.02 16.13
N VAL A 456 11.24 19.33 16.33
CA VAL A 456 10.37 19.87 17.38
C VAL A 456 8.93 19.42 17.15
N GLY A 457 8.27 18.90 18.19
CA GLY A 457 6.87 18.49 18.14
C GLY A 457 6.62 17.08 17.59
N SER A 458 7.68 16.31 17.29
CA SER A 458 7.54 14.85 17.20
C SER A 458 6.99 14.30 18.51
N SER A 459 6.01 13.40 18.44
CA SER A 459 5.27 13.00 19.64
C SER A 459 4.63 11.62 19.54
N VAL A 460 4.33 11.07 20.71
CA VAL A 460 3.46 9.91 20.92
C VAL A 460 2.33 10.31 21.85
N THR A 461 1.10 9.94 21.49
CA THR A 461 -0.09 10.16 22.32
C THR A 461 -0.68 8.82 22.76
N LEU A 462 -0.74 8.58 24.07
CA LEU A 462 -1.23 7.36 24.69
C LEU A 462 -2.63 7.56 25.27
N SER A 463 -3.54 6.64 24.94
CA SER A 463 -4.86 6.59 25.56
C SER A 463 -4.76 5.85 26.88
N VAL A 464 -5.06 6.53 27.98
CA VAL A 464 -5.01 6.00 29.33
C VAL A 464 -6.39 6.04 29.99
N VAL A 465 -6.57 5.26 31.05
CA VAL A 465 -7.79 5.25 31.84
C VAL A 465 -7.45 5.39 33.31
N ALA A 466 -8.12 6.32 34.00
CA ALA A 466 -8.05 6.47 35.44
C ALA A 466 -9.41 6.18 36.07
N ALA A 467 -9.49 5.33 37.10
CA ALA A 467 -10.75 5.09 37.81
C ALA A 467 -11.35 6.37 38.42
N ASP A 468 -10.50 7.21 39.01
CA ASP A 468 -10.89 8.43 39.71
C ASP A 468 -10.08 9.64 39.22
N GLU A 469 -10.73 10.81 39.22
CA GLU A 469 -10.07 12.09 39.00
C GLU A 469 -8.99 12.32 40.07
N GLY A 470 -7.85 12.87 39.65
CA GLY A 470 -6.86 13.41 40.56
C GLY A 470 -5.44 13.36 40.00
N ASP A 471 -4.48 13.67 40.86
CA ASP A 471 -3.08 13.68 40.51
C ASP A 471 -2.54 12.23 40.50
N LYS A 472 -1.95 11.83 39.37
CA LYS A 472 -1.32 10.55 39.16
C LYS A 472 0.16 10.76 38.90
N ASP A 473 1.00 10.00 39.58
CA ASP A 473 2.43 9.96 39.28
C ASP A 473 2.63 8.99 38.12
N VAL A 474 3.12 9.52 37.00
CA VAL A 474 3.29 8.83 35.72
C VAL A 474 4.78 8.67 35.46
N LYS A 475 5.25 7.43 35.53
CA LYS A 475 6.63 7.07 35.20
C LYS A 475 6.74 6.83 33.71
N ILE A 476 7.58 7.60 33.04
CA ILE A 476 7.89 7.51 31.61
C ILE A 476 9.19 6.72 31.48
N VAL A 477 9.15 5.56 30.82
CA VAL A 477 10.32 4.72 30.57
C VAL A 477 10.89 5.07 29.19
N PHE A 478 12.18 5.37 29.15
CA PHE A 478 12.83 5.95 27.99
C PHE A 478 14.27 5.46 27.79
N ALA A 479 14.80 5.64 26.59
CA ALA A 479 16.22 5.52 26.29
C ALA A 479 16.72 6.76 25.54
N ASN A 480 17.88 7.27 25.93
CA ASN A 480 18.59 8.34 25.23
C ASN A 480 20.07 7.94 25.08
N GLY A 481 20.37 7.25 23.98
CA GLY A 481 21.74 6.82 23.67
C GLY A 481 22.65 7.93 23.15
N SER A 482 22.17 9.17 23.06
CA SER A 482 23.01 10.33 22.70
C SER A 482 23.70 10.92 23.94
N THR A 483 24.58 11.89 23.76
CA THR A 483 25.22 12.64 24.86
C THR A 483 24.48 13.92 25.25
N ALA A 484 23.47 14.32 24.49
CA ALA A 484 22.70 15.54 24.73
C ALA A 484 21.37 15.21 25.44
N ASN A 485 20.94 16.11 26.33
CA ASN A 485 19.59 16.06 26.90
C ASN A 485 18.54 16.20 25.79
N ARG A 486 17.45 15.42 25.87
CA ARG A 486 16.33 15.45 24.93
C ARG A 486 15.01 15.81 25.63
N PRO A 487 14.78 17.08 25.97
CA PRO A 487 13.62 17.46 26.75
C PRO A 487 12.31 17.33 25.98
N VAL A 488 11.23 17.00 26.70
CA VAL A 488 9.87 16.90 26.16
C VAL A 488 8.87 17.65 27.03
N SER A 489 7.75 18.06 26.43
CA SER A 489 6.56 18.50 27.17
C SER A 489 5.57 17.34 27.34
N VAL A 490 4.73 17.42 28.37
CA VAL A 490 3.68 16.43 28.65
C VAL A 490 2.32 17.12 28.76
N ALA A 491 1.38 16.70 27.92
CA ALA A 491 0.02 17.24 27.86
C ALA A 491 -1.03 16.19 28.18
N VAL A 492 -2.12 16.61 28.82
CA VAL A 492 -3.31 15.79 29.06
C VAL A 492 -4.47 16.38 28.29
N ASN A 493 -5.10 15.58 27.43
CA ASN A 493 -6.22 15.99 26.58
C ASN A 493 -5.93 17.29 25.79
N GLY A 494 -4.71 17.40 25.26
CA GLY A 494 -4.24 18.56 24.49
C GLY A 494 -3.78 19.77 25.32
N LYS A 495 -3.93 19.75 26.65
CA LYS A 495 -3.45 20.81 27.53
C LYS A 495 -2.10 20.41 28.15
N VAL A 496 -1.05 21.16 27.84
CA VAL A 496 0.28 21.01 28.48
C VAL A 496 0.12 21.19 29.99
N GLN A 497 0.56 20.20 30.76
CA GLN A 497 0.62 20.25 32.22
C GLN A 497 2.06 20.29 32.72
N VAL A 498 3.00 19.74 31.96
CA VAL A 498 4.43 19.81 32.23
C VAL A 498 5.13 20.41 31.02
N GLU A 499 5.70 21.61 31.17
CA GLU A 499 6.28 22.36 30.07
C GLU A 499 7.60 21.78 29.58
N SER A 500 8.41 21.21 30.48
CA SER A 500 9.68 20.56 30.15
C SER A 500 10.01 19.48 31.17
N VAL A 501 10.40 18.32 30.68
CA VAL A 501 11.01 17.22 31.44
C VAL A 501 12.31 16.89 30.73
N ASP A 502 13.42 16.93 31.48
CA ASP A 502 14.72 16.55 30.97
C ASP A 502 14.85 15.03 30.91
N PHE A 503 15.44 14.56 29.81
CA PHE A 503 15.75 13.16 29.54
C PHE A 503 17.22 13.09 29.17
N GLU A 504 18.06 13.04 30.21
CA GLU A 504 19.51 12.93 30.09
C GLU A 504 19.94 11.61 29.42
N SER A 505 21.20 11.52 29.03
CA SER A 505 21.76 10.32 28.41
C SER A 505 21.58 9.09 29.31
N THR A 506 21.07 8.00 28.74
CA THR A 506 21.09 6.66 29.36
C THR A 506 22.36 5.87 28.99
N GLY A 507 23.27 6.48 28.22
CA GLY A 507 24.55 5.91 27.79
C GLY A 507 24.48 5.06 26.51
N ALA A 508 23.35 4.38 26.24
CA ALA A 508 23.12 3.61 25.01
C ALA A 508 21.62 3.52 24.69
N TRP A 509 21.27 3.23 23.43
CA TRP A 509 19.87 3.16 22.99
C TRP A 509 19.15 1.87 23.47
N GLU A 510 19.91 0.85 23.85
CA GLU A 510 19.44 -0.37 24.52
C GLU A 510 19.39 -0.22 26.05
N SER A 511 19.84 0.92 26.60
CA SER A 511 19.81 1.20 28.04
C SER A 511 18.60 2.06 28.38
N TRP A 512 17.68 1.48 29.15
CA TRP A 512 16.39 2.08 29.49
C TRP A 512 16.40 2.58 30.94
N ASP A 513 15.95 3.82 31.14
CA ASP A 513 15.76 4.45 32.45
C ASP A 513 14.33 5.02 32.54
N SER A 514 14.00 5.70 33.62
CA SER A 514 12.68 6.29 33.81
C SER A 514 12.71 7.64 34.50
N SER A 515 11.79 8.52 34.08
CA SER A 515 11.52 9.80 34.73
C SER A 515 10.06 9.85 35.15
N THR A 516 9.76 10.45 36.31
CA THR A 516 8.39 10.51 36.84
C THR A 516 7.87 11.94 36.83
N VAL A 517 6.66 12.12 36.30
CA VAL A 517 5.91 13.38 36.33
C VAL A 517 4.60 13.20 37.04
N THR A 518 4.09 14.26 37.67
CA THR A 518 2.74 14.26 38.23
C THR A 518 1.78 14.92 37.25
N LEU A 519 0.75 14.18 36.83
CA LEU A 519 -0.29 14.66 35.91
C LEU A 519 -1.66 14.59 36.59
N ARG A 520 -2.46 15.65 36.46
CA ARG A 520 -3.86 15.63 36.89
C ARG A 520 -4.74 15.07 35.79
N LEU A 521 -5.34 13.90 36.02
CA LEU A 521 -6.24 13.22 35.08
C LEU A 521 -7.70 13.31 35.56
N PRO A 522 -8.68 13.48 34.64
CA PRO A 522 -10.10 13.23 34.95
C PRO A 522 -10.35 11.73 35.16
N ALA A 523 -11.50 11.39 35.76
CA ALA A 523 -11.98 10.01 35.77
C ALA A 523 -12.35 9.56 34.34
N GLY A 524 -12.02 8.32 34.00
CA GLY A 524 -12.23 7.71 32.69
C GLY A 524 -11.05 7.86 31.73
N ALA A 525 -11.37 7.86 30.43
CA ALA A 525 -10.39 7.93 29.35
C ALA A 525 -9.71 9.30 29.27
N SER A 526 -8.41 9.32 28.96
CA SER A 526 -7.65 10.54 28.65
C SER A 526 -6.54 10.25 27.64
N ALA A 527 -6.06 11.30 27.00
CA ALA A 527 -4.88 11.25 26.14
C ALA A 527 -3.69 11.91 26.85
N ILE A 528 -2.59 11.18 27.00
CA ILE A 528 -1.31 11.74 27.44
C ILE A 528 -0.40 11.85 26.22
N THR A 529 -0.02 13.08 25.86
CA THR A 529 0.90 13.37 24.76
C THR A 529 2.28 13.72 25.30
N ILE A 530 3.31 13.04 24.82
CA ILE A 530 4.72 13.32 25.10
C ILE A 530 5.32 13.89 23.81
N ALA A 531 5.77 15.15 23.82
CA ALA A 531 6.21 15.86 22.62
C ALA A 531 7.59 16.49 22.77
N SER A 532 8.47 16.25 21.79
CA SER A 532 9.83 16.78 21.76
C SER A 532 9.86 18.30 21.71
N LEU A 533 10.84 18.89 22.39
CA LEU A 533 11.03 20.35 22.43
C LEU A 533 12.22 20.84 21.59
N THR A 534 12.94 19.92 20.95
CA THR A 534 14.18 20.25 20.23
C THR A 534 14.19 19.71 18.80
N LYS A 535 15.00 20.33 17.95
CA LYS A 535 15.25 19.87 16.57
C LYS A 535 15.93 18.50 16.50
N ASP A 536 16.51 18.04 17.60
CA ASP A 536 17.18 16.75 17.68
C ASP A 536 16.21 15.67 18.20
N GLY A 537 14.91 15.99 18.32
CA GLY A 537 13.85 15.06 18.71
C GLY A 537 13.75 14.83 20.21
N GLY A 538 13.01 13.78 20.57
CA GLY A 538 12.88 13.28 21.95
C GLY A 538 13.71 12.00 22.18
N PRO A 539 13.73 11.46 23.41
CA PRO A 539 14.25 10.11 23.65
C PRO A 539 13.34 9.05 23.00
N ASN A 540 13.82 7.82 22.91
CA ASN A 540 12.97 6.67 22.62
C ASN A 540 12.04 6.46 23.82
N ILE A 541 10.73 6.34 23.60
CA ILE A 541 9.74 6.09 24.65
C ILE A 541 9.26 4.64 24.55
N ASP A 542 9.50 3.85 25.58
CA ASP A 542 9.04 2.45 25.66
C ASP A 542 7.60 2.40 26.16
N ARG A 543 7.32 3.05 27.30
CA ARG A 543 6.00 3.01 27.93
C ARG A 543 5.79 4.08 28.98
N ILE A 544 4.56 4.21 29.44
CA ILE A 544 4.24 4.90 30.69
C ILE A 544 3.61 3.96 31.71
N GLU A 545 3.88 4.21 32.99
CA GLU A 545 3.29 3.48 34.10
C GLU A 545 2.68 4.43 35.14
N PHE A 546 1.51 4.09 35.66
CA PHE A 546 0.99 4.75 36.86
C PHE A 546 1.64 4.16 38.10
N VAL A 547 2.24 5.01 38.93
CA VAL A 547 2.86 4.58 40.19
C VAL A 547 1.77 4.21 41.18
N ASP A 548 1.73 2.93 41.58
CA ASP A 548 0.83 2.46 42.63
C ASP A 548 1.35 2.89 44.01
N LYS A 549 0.70 3.89 44.61
CA LYS A 549 1.03 4.38 45.96
C LYS A 549 0.73 3.36 47.08
N ASN A 550 0.01 2.28 46.77
CA ASN A 550 -0.31 1.19 47.69
C ASN A 550 0.57 -0.05 47.50
N ALA A 551 1.53 -0.02 46.57
CA ALA A 551 2.47 -1.13 46.38
C ALA A 551 3.38 -1.23 47.62
N VAL A 552 3.16 -2.28 48.43
CA VAL A 552 4.05 -2.62 49.54
C VAL A 552 5.37 -3.09 48.93
N VAL A 553 6.44 -2.30 49.10
CA VAL A 553 7.79 -2.72 48.75
C VAL A 553 8.17 -3.93 49.63
N PRO A 554 8.54 -5.09 49.06
CA PRO A 554 9.06 -6.19 49.86
C PRO A 554 10.40 -5.75 50.47
N VAL A 555 10.44 -5.56 51.78
CA VAL A 555 11.71 -5.38 52.48
C VAL A 555 12.35 -6.76 52.59
N ASN A 556 13.49 -6.97 51.92
CA ASN A 556 14.30 -8.17 52.13
C ASN A 556 14.87 -8.13 53.56
N PRO A 557 14.62 -9.13 54.41
CA PRO A 557 15.30 -9.24 55.70
C PRO A 557 16.73 -9.73 55.44
N GLY A 558 17.64 -8.82 55.12
CA GLY A 558 19.02 -9.18 54.76
C GLY A 558 20.07 -8.09 54.99
N ASP A 559 19.72 -6.81 54.88
CA ASP A 559 20.71 -5.73 55.05
C ASP A 559 20.90 -5.38 56.52
N SER A 560 21.68 -6.22 57.20
CA SER A 560 22.30 -5.90 58.48
C SER A 560 23.49 -4.98 58.25
N ALA A 561 23.41 -3.79 58.84
CA ALA A 561 24.48 -2.83 58.93
C ALA A 561 25.74 -3.38 59.62
N VAL A 562 26.92 -2.99 59.09
CA VAL A 562 28.22 -2.96 59.79
C VAL A 562 28.92 -1.68 59.29
N GLY A 563 28.95 -0.59 60.09
CA GLY A 563 30.13 -0.11 60.85
C GLY A 563 31.08 0.69 59.94
N ASP A 564 31.50 1.95 60.15
CA ASP A 564 31.83 2.66 61.39
C ASP A 564 32.07 4.18 61.11
N SER A 565 31.99 4.99 62.18
CA SER A 565 32.65 6.29 62.43
C SER A 565 32.14 7.59 61.76
N GLY A 566 31.12 8.18 62.40
CA GLY A 566 31.14 9.55 62.95
C GLY A 566 31.40 10.77 62.06
N THR A 567 30.36 11.55 61.75
CA THR A 567 30.19 12.94 62.27
C THR A 567 28.76 13.44 61.98
N THR A 568 28.00 13.72 63.03
CA THR A 568 26.66 14.28 62.96
C THR A 568 26.75 15.81 62.90
N VAL A 569 26.27 16.43 61.82
CA VAL A 569 25.84 17.84 61.82
C VAL A 569 24.33 17.84 61.61
N LEU A 570 23.60 18.18 62.67
CA LEU A 570 22.17 18.48 62.64
C LEU A 570 21.96 19.97 62.91
N GLN A 571 21.32 20.68 61.98
CA GLN A 571 20.44 21.83 62.26
C GLN A 571 19.48 22.01 61.07
N ARG A 572 18.20 21.60 61.16
CA ARG A 572 16.99 22.18 61.82
C ARG A 572 16.09 22.92 60.82
N ILE A 573 14.89 22.39 60.61
CA ILE A 573 13.71 23.13 60.15
C ILE A 573 12.89 23.53 61.41
N PRO A 574 12.39 24.77 61.53
CA PRO A 574 11.76 25.27 62.76
C PRO A 574 10.29 24.86 62.88
N VAL A 575 9.88 24.47 64.09
CA VAL A 575 8.46 24.33 64.46
C VAL A 575 8.14 25.46 65.46
N ARG A 576 7.18 26.32 65.10
CA ARG A 576 6.57 27.27 66.03
C ARG A 576 5.69 26.53 67.03
N SER A 577 5.92 26.85 68.29
CA SER A 577 5.23 26.39 69.49
C SER A 577 3.76 26.80 69.54
N ASN A 578 2.90 25.90 70.02
CA ASN A 578 2.03 26.22 71.16
C ASN A 578 1.76 24.96 71.99
N THR A 579 2.11 25.09 73.26
CA THR A 579 1.88 24.16 74.38
C THR A 579 0.39 23.91 74.65
N LEU A 580 0.02 22.67 75.01
CA LEU A 580 -0.83 22.32 76.16
C LEU A 580 -0.81 20.80 76.45
N ARG A 581 -1.16 20.47 77.71
CA ARG A 581 -0.79 19.30 78.51
C ARG A 581 -1.56 17.99 78.23
N ASN A 582 -0.85 16.89 78.48
CA ASN A 582 -1.24 15.61 79.13
C ASN A 582 -2.72 15.17 79.13
N GLY A 583 -3.00 14.04 78.46
CA GLY A 583 -4.13 13.15 78.78
C GLY A 583 -5.11 12.83 77.63
N GLY A 584 -5.15 11.57 77.18
CA GLY A 584 -6.29 10.96 76.48
C GLY A 584 -6.18 10.84 74.94
N ARG A 585 -6.02 9.60 74.44
CA ARG A 585 -6.26 9.26 73.03
C ARG A 585 -7.77 9.11 72.79
N ASN A 586 -8.24 9.46 71.59
CA ASN A 586 -9.28 8.70 70.89
C ASN A 586 -9.20 8.97 69.37
N PHE A 587 -8.90 7.92 68.60
CA PHE A 587 -9.22 7.81 67.17
C PHE A 587 -10.60 7.14 67.05
N LEU A 588 -11.45 7.67 66.16
CA LEU A 588 -12.76 7.11 65.82
C LEU A 588 -12.71 6.52 64.40
N VAL A 589 -13.33 5.36 64.20
CA VAL A 589 -13.68 4.83 62.87
C VAL A 589 -15.16 4.45 62.91
N ASN A 590 -15.99 5.07 62.06
CA ASN A 590 -17.45 4.89 61.97
C ASN A 590 -18.25 5.04 63.27
N GLY A 591 -17.92 6.07 64.07
CA GLY A 591 -18.84 6.62 65.07
C GLY A 591 -19.09 5.82 66.35
N ARG A 592 -18.34 4.75 66.67
CA ARG A 592 -18.42 4.04 67.97
C ARG A 592 -17.05 3.55 68.48
N SER A 593 -16.78 3.67 69.78
CA SER A 593 -15.51 3.33 70.43
C SER A 593 -15.38 1.85 70.81
N ALA A 594 -14.18 1.28 70.67
CA ALA A 594 -13.85 -0.12 70.94
C ALA A 594 -13.92 -0.47 72.44
N GLY A 595 -14.98 -1.18 72.83
CA GLY A 595 -15.21 -1.60 74.22
C GLY A 595 -16.23 -2.72 74.36
N ALA A 596 -16.29 -3.66 73.42
CA ALA A 596 -17.00 -4.92 73.60
C ALA A 596 -16.45 -5.95 72.61
N LEU A 597 -16.35 -7.21 73.07
CA LEU A 597 -15.88 -8.41 72.35
C LEU A 597 -14.38 -8.75 72.50
N LYS A 598 -13.90 -8.79 73.74
CA LYS A 598 -13.01 -9.88 74.18
C LYS A 598 -13.88 -11.05 74.63
N ASN A 599 -13.90 -12.14 73.87
CA ASN A 599 -13.85 -13.55 74.31
C ASN A 599 -14.46 -14.49 73.26
N ARG A 600 -13.62 -15.09 72.41
CA ARG A 600 -13.31 -16.54 72.41
C ARG A 600 -12.44 -16.88 71.20
N ALA A 601 -11.35 -17.56 71.48
CA ALA A 601 -10.39 -18.07 70.53
C ALA A 601 -11.01 -19.11 69.58
N SER A 602 -10.60 -19.10 68.31
CA SER A 602 -10.10 -20.31 67.65
C SER A 602 -9.61 -20.04 66.21
N ARG A 603 -8.29 -20.15 66.06
CA ARG A 603 -7.55 -20.71 64.91
C ARG A 603 -7.41 -19.91 63.61
N ILE A 604 -6.14 -19.57 63.37
CA ILE A 604 -5.48 -19.31 62.09
C ILE A 604 -5.57 -20.55 61.18
N ARG A 605 -5.76 -20.34 59.87
CA ARG A 605 -4.88 -20.93 58.83
C ARG A 605 -4.90 -20.09 57.55
N VAL A 606 -3.70 -19.67 57.17
CA VAL A 606 -3.30 -19.13 55.87
C VAL A 606 -3.14 -20.29 54.90
N TYR A 607 -3.54 -20.10 53.63
CA TYR A 607 -2.83 -20.68 52.50
C TYR A 607 -2.76 -19.66 51.37
N THR A 608 -1.54 -19.38 50.95
CA THR A 608 -1.15 -18.64 49.75
C THR A 608 -1.19 -19.56 48.53
N LYS A 609 -1.47 -18.99 47.37
CA LYS A 609 -0.72 -19.26 46.15
C LYS A 609 -0.60 -17.98 45.34
#